data_AF-A0A2V8YX35-F1
#
_entry.id   AF-A0A2V8YX35-F1
#
_cell.length_a   1.000
_cell.length_b   1.000
_cell.length_c   1.000
_cell.angle_alpha   90.00
_cell.angle_beta   90.00
_cell.angle_gamma   90.00
#
_symmetry.space_group_name_H-M   'P 1'
#
loop_
_entity.id
_entity.type
_entity.pdbx_description
1 polymer ?
#
loop_
_entity_poly.entity_id
_entity_poly.type
_entity_poly.pdbx_seq_one_letter_code
_entity_poly.pdbx_strand_id
1 'polypeptide(L)'
;METATETLTGSETGAQNSNHGKSAEEVFRMTRARELALSRLLMAYITTGLLFMLFPGTLLGVWNLLQICGRESAGLVSPAWLQAHGHAQVFGWIGSFLLGIGFYSIPKLRGEATQAVRAAWICWGLWTAGAALRWGATVYLWQWRLLLPLSGILDSARF
;
A
#
# COMPACT_ATOMS: atom_id res chain seq x y z
N MET A 1 -76.92 31.96 -27.84
CA MET A 1 -77.30 30.62 -28.36
C MET A 1 -76.05 30.09 -29.03
N GLU A 2 -75.52 28.95 -28.54
CA GLU A 2 -74.36 28.17 -29.06
C GLU A 2 -72.97 28.85 -29.03
N THR A 3 -71.85 28.27 -28.57
CA THR A 3 -71.51 27.17 -27.63
C THR A 3 -70.02 27.36 -27.33
N ALA A 4 -69.61 27.03 -26.10
CA ALA A 4 -68.22 26.96 -25.71
C ALA A 4 -67.51 25.75 -26.35
N THR A 5 -66.24 25.89 -26.74
CA THR A 5 -65.31 24.76 -26.76
C THR A 5 -63.88 25.26 -26.57
N GLU A 6 -63.44 25.21 -25.32
CA GLU A 6 -62.03 25.21 -24.92
C GLU A 6 -61.26 24.17 -25.74
N THR A 7 -60.18 24.60 -26.38
CA THR A 7 -59.10 23.71 -26.80
C THR A 7 -57.87 24.07 -25.97
N LEU A 8 -57.88 23.56 -24.73
CA LEU A 8 -56.67 23.36 -23.93
C LEU A 8 -55.82 22.32 -24.65
N THR A 9 -54.92 22.75 -25.54
CA THR A 9 -53.74 21.96 -25.88
C THR A 9 -52.84 21.95 -24.65
N GLY A 10 -53.13 21.00 -23.77
CA GLY A 10 -52.24 20.58 -22.71
C GLY A 10 -50.91 20.21 -23.35
N SER A 11 -49.91 21.05 -23.10
CA SER A 11 -48.52 20.64 -23.11
C SER A 11 -48.41 19.55 -22.05
N GLU A 12 -48.57 18.30 -22.45
CA GLU A 12 -48.05 17.16 -21.71
C GLU A 12 -46.52 17.24 -21.77
N THR A 13 -45.99 18.22 -21.03
CA THR A 13 -44.67 18.14 -20.44
C THR A 13 -44.80 17.04 -19.40
N GLY A 14 -44.82 15.80 -19.88
CA GLY A 14 -44.50 14.63 -19.11
C GLY A 14 -43.11 14.89 -18.57
N ALA A 15 -43.08 15.52 -17.39
CA ALA A 15 -41.94 15.49 -16.52
C ALA A 15 -41.64 14.01 -16.33
N GLN A 16 -40.75 13.51 -17.18
CA GLN A 16 -40.03 12.26 -16.97
C GLN A 16 -39.45 12.43 -15.59
N ASN A 17 -40.19 11.89 -14.64
CA ASN A 17 -39.82 11.75 -13.26
C ASN A 17 -38.66 10.75 -13.30
N SER A 18 -37.46 11.26 -13.57
CA SER A 18 -36.23 10.51 -13.65
C SER A 18 -35.80 10.13 -12.25
N ASN A 19 -36.67 9.44 -11.53
CA ASN A 19 -36.29 8.64 -10.39
C ASN A 19 -35.68 7.33 -10.94
N HIS A 20 -34.57 7.49 -11.68
CA HIS A 20 -33.82 6.37 -12.23
C HIS A 20 -32.99 5.78 -11.10
N GLY A 21 -33.55 4.78 -10.43
CA GLY A 21 -32.72 3.75 -9.82
C GLY A 21 -31.73 3.28 -10.88
N LYS A 22 -30.43 3.33 -10.58
CA LYS A 22 -29.37 2.94 -11.53
C LYS A 22 -29.73 1.64 -12.23
N SER A 23 -29.66 1.63 -13.57
CA SER A 23 -29.92 0.42 -14.37
C SER A 23 -29.03 -0.73 -13.90
N ALA A 24 -29.54 -1.97 -13.95
CA ALA A 24 -28.79 -3.16 -13.53
C ALA A 24 -27.42 -3.27 -14.24
N GLU A 25 -27.35 -2.88 -15.52
CA GLU A 25 -26.11 -2.84 -16.29
C GLU A 25 -25.09 -1.83 -15.75
N GLU A 26 -25.56 -0.67 -15.29
CA GLU A 26 -24.72 0.36 -14.70
C GLU A 26 -24.14 -0.11 -13.37
N VAL A 27 -24.97 -0.74 -12.53
CA VAL A 27 -24.54 -1.33 -11.25
C VAL A 27 -23.50 -2.43 -11.47
N PHE A 28 -23.71 -3.30 -12.47
CA PHE A 28 -22.76 -4.35 -12.83
C PHE A 28 -21.42 -3.77 -13.32
N ARG A 29 -21.45 -2.79 -14.23
CA ARG A 29 -20.25 -2.12 -14.76
C ARG A 29 -19.46 -1.43 -13.66
N MET A 30 -20.12 -0.71 -12.76
CA MET A 30 -19.47 -0.07 -11.60
C MET A 30 -18.82 -1.09 -10.67
N THR A 31 -19.50 -2.21 -10.41
CA THR A 31 -18.96 -3.28 -9.57
C THR A 31 -17.72 -3.93 -10.19
N ARG A 32 -17.76 -4.23 -11.50
CA ARG A 32 -16.62 -4.80 -12.24
C ARG A 32 -15.43 -3.85 -12.27
N ALA A 33 -15.65 -2.56 -12.56
CA ALA A 33 -14.57 -1.57 -12.61
C ALA A 33 -13.86 -1.44 -11.26
N ARG A 34 -14.65 -1.47 -10.16
CA ARG A 34 -14.11 -1.47 -8.79
C ARG A 34 -13.31 -2.72 -8.49
N GLU A 35 -13.82 -3.89 -8.86
CA GLU A 35 -13.14 -5.17 -8.64
C GLU A 35 -11.76 -5.17 -9.31
N LEU A 36 -11.70 -4.76 -10.58
CA LEU A 36 -10.43 -4.64 -11.32
C LEU A 36 -9.47 -3.66 -10.65
N ALA A 37 -9.96 -2.52 -10.15
CA ALA A 37 -9.12 -1.55 -9.46
C ALA A 37 -8.53 -2.11 -8.16
N LEU A 38 -9.34 -2.81 -7.36
CA LEU A 38 -8.90 -3.46 -6.12
C LEU A 38 -7.96 -4.64 -6.40
N SER A 39 -8.23 -5.47 -7.42
CA SER A 39 -7.32 -6.55 -7.81
C SER A 39 -5.95 -6.02 -8.26
N ARG A 40 -5.92 -4.91 -9.03
CA ARG A 40 -4.65 -4.28 -9.44
C ARG A 40 -3.86 -3.77 -8.24
N LEU A 41 -4.54 -3.14 -7.28
CA LEU A 41 -3.93 -2.68 -6.04
C LEU A 41 -3.39 -3.86 -5.22
N LEU A 42 -4.18 -4.93 -5.05
CA LEU A 42 -3.76 -6.16 -4.38
C LEU A 42 -2.49 -6.72 -5.04
N MET A 43 -2.48 -6.84 -6.37
CA MET A 43 -1.32 -7.33 -7.10
C MET A 43 -0.09 -6.43 -6.88
N ALA A 44 -0.24 -5.12 -6.77
CA ALA A 44 0.88 -4.23 -6.44
C ALA A 44 1.44 -4.50 -5.02
N TYR A 45 0.59 -4.72 -4.02
CA TYR A 45 1.03 -5.09 -2.68
C TYR A 45 1.70 -6.46 -2.62
N ILE A 46 1.12 -7.47 -3.29
CA ILE A 46 1.68 -8.82 -3.34
C ILE A 46 3.02 -8.83 -4.08
N THR A 47 3.13 -8.15 -5.22
CA THR A 47 4.40 -8.07 -5.95
C THR A 47 5.47 -7.34 -5.14
N THR A 48 5.16 -6.23 -4.47
CA THR A 48 6.08 -5.59 -3.51
C THR A 48 6.50 -6.57 -2.42
N GLY A 49 5.54 -7.26 -1.80
CA GLY A 49 5.83 -8.22 -0.74
C GLY A 49 6.74 -9.36 -1.20
N LEU A 50 6.53 -9.89 -2.40
CA LEU A 50 7.38 -10.93 -3.00
C LEU A 50 8.78 -10.41 -3.32
N LEU A 51 8.91 -9.17 -3.80
CA LEU A 51 10.22 -8.55 -4.02
C LEU A 51 10.99 -8.43 -2.71
N PHE A 52 10.34 -7.95 -1.64
CA PHE A 52 10.96 -7.87 -0.31
C PHE A 52 11.27 -9.25 0.27
N MET A 53 10.39 -10.24 0.09
CA MET A 53 10.60 -11.61 0.52
C MET A 53 11.86 -12.19 -0.14
N LEU A 54 11.96 -12.08 -1.47
CA LEU A 54 13.01 -12.76 -2.22
C LEU A 54 14.37 -12.10 -2.03
N PHE A 55 14.46 -10.78 -2.27
CA PHE A 55 15.74 -10.10 -2.33
C PHE A 55 16.24 -9.69 -0.93
N PRO A 56 15.69 -8.66 -0.26
CA PRO A 56 16.19 -8.25 1.05
C PRO A 56 15.83 -9.20 2.20
N GLY A 57 14.84 -10.08 2.01
CA GLY A 57 14.48 -11.11 2.97
C GLY A 57 15.39 -12.34 2.83
N THR A 58 15.14 -13.16 1.82
CA THR A 58 15.76 -14.48 1.69
C THR A 58 17.24 -14.43 1.37
N LEU A 59 17.69 -13.62 0.39
CA LEU A 59 19.12 -13.58 0.04
C LEU A 59 19.98 -13.08 1.22
N LEU A 60 19.54 -12.01 1.89
CA LEU A 60 20.19 -11.49 3.09
C LEU A 60 20.14 -12.50 4.25
N GLY A 61 19.04 -13.24 4.40
CA GLY A 61 18.91 -14.30 5.40
C GLY A 61 19.87 -15.47 5.16
N VAL A 62 19.94 -15.94 3.91
CA VAL A 62 20.91 -16.98 3.50
C VAL A 62 22.34 -16.49 3.73
N TRP A 63 22.64 -15.23 3.41
CA TRP A 63 23.97 -14.67 3.66
C TRP A 63 24.30 -14.62 5.16
N ASN A 64 23.35 -14.23 6.00
CA ASN A 64 23.52 -14.29 7.45
C ASN A 64 23.81 -15.72 7.92
N LEU A 65 23.08 -16.72 7.42
CA LEU A 65 23.31 -18.13 7.77
C LEU A 65 24.70 -18.62 7.33
N LEU A 66 25.13 -18.31 6.11
CA LEU A 66 26.47 -18.67 5.63
C LEU A 66 27.58 -18.08 6.51
N GLN A 67 27.40 -16.84 6.99
CA GLN A 67 28.36 -16.23 7.92
C GLN A 67 28.38 -16.90 9.29
N ILE A 68 27.24 -17.37 9.80
CA ILE A 68 27.16 -18.13 11.05
C ILE A 68 27.86 -19.47 10.89
N CYS A 69 27.52 -20.21 9.82
CA CYS A 69 28.10 -21.52 9.55
C CYS A 69 29.60 -21.47 9.31
N GLY A 70 30.09 -20.48 8.55
CA GLY A 70 31.52 -20.36 8.21
C GLY A 70 32.42 -19.88 9.36
N ARG A 71 31.85 -19.29 10.42
CA ARG A 71 32.61 -18.77 11.59
C ARG A 71 32.26 -19.47 12.91
N GLU A 72 31.40 -20.48 12.87
CA GLU A 72 30.86 -21.23 14.01
C GLU A 72 30.34 -20.36 15.18
N SER A 73 29.89 -19.13 14.90
CA SER A 73 29.39 -18.23 15.94
C SER A 73 28.37 -17.23 15.41
N ALA A 74 27.17 -17.26 16.00
CA ALA A 74 26.10 -16.31 15.73
C ALA A 74 26.41 -14.89 16.23
N GLY A 75 27.35 -14.74 17.17
CA GLY A 75 27.77 -13.45 17.73
C GLY A 75 28.57 -12.58 16.75
N LEU A 76 29.00 -13.14 15.61
CA LEU A 76 29.80 -12.44 14.60
C LEU A 76 28.98 -11.87 13.44
N VAL A 77 27.67 -12.17 13.36
CA VAL A 77 26.80 -11.53 12.37
C VAL A 77 26.44 -10.13 12.85
N SER A 78 26.60 -9.15 11.96
CA SER A 78 26.22 -7.78 12.24
C SER A 78 24.76 -7.70 12.70
N PRO A 79 24.46 -7.13 13.88
CA PRO A 79 23.09 -6.90 14.33
C PRO A 79 22.27 -6.08 13.32
N ALA A 80 22.93 -5.19 12.57
CA ALA A 80 22.31 -4.42 11.51
C ALA A 80 21.82 -5.30 10.36
N TRP A 81 22.61 -6.28 9.92
CA TRP A 81 22.22 -7.21 8.86
C TRP A 81 21.11 -8.16 9.31
N LEU A 82 21.14 -8.59 10.58
CA LEU A 82 20.07 -9.40 11.16
C LEU A 82 18.75 -8.61 11.23
N GLN A 83 18.80 -7.35 11.70
CA GLN A 83 17.62 -6.48 11.72
C GLN A 83 17.13 -6.12 10.32
N ALA A 84 18.02 -5.87 9.36
CA ALA A 84 17.66 -5.56 7.98
C ALA A 84 16.88 -6.73 7.35
N HIS A 85 17.40 -7.95 7.51
CA HIS A 85 16.71 -9.17 7.10
C HIS A 85 15.32 -9.30 7.75
N GLY A 86 15.25 -9.21 9.09
CA GLY A 86 14.00 -9.36 9.83
C GLY A 86 12.96 -8.29 9.45
N HIS A 87 13.41 -7.04 9.24
CA HIS A 87 12.54 -5.95 8.83
C HIS A 87 11.97 -6.18 7.42
N ALA A 88 12.80 -6.68 6.49
CA ALA A 88 12.36 -7.04 5.15
C ALA A 88 11.33 -8.18 5.15
N GLN A 89 11.50 -9.20 6.01
CA GLN A 89 10.54 -10.30 6.13
C GLN A 89 9.20 -9.85 6.75
N VAL A 90 9.25 -9.10 7.86
CA VAL A 90 8.02 -8.72 8.58
C VAL A 90 7.29 -7.57 7.88
N PHE A 91 7.95 -6.45 7.64
CA PHE A 91 7.29 -5.25 7.11
C PHE A 91 7.32 -5.22 5.59
N GLY A 92 8.41 -5.66 4.98
CA GLY A 92 8.51 -5.75 3.52
C GLY A 92 7.57 -6.80 2.94
N TRP A 93 7.64 -8.05 3.41
CA TRP A 93 6.82 -9.14 2.89
C TRP A 93 5.46 -9.27 3.57
N ILE A 94 5.43 -9.71 4.84
CA ILE A 94 4.17 -10.04 5.54
C ILE A 94 3.25 -8.81 5.61
N GLY A 95 3.81 -7.66 5.98
CA GLY A 95 3.04 -6.42 6.10
C GLY A 95 2.46 -5.94 4.77
N SER A 96 3.20 -6.06 3.66
CA SER A 96 2.67 -5.73 2.33
C SER A 96 1.52 -6.66 1.94
N PHE A 97 1.63 -7.97 2.21
CA PHE A 97 0.54 -8.92 1.96
C PHE A 97 -0.69 -8.59 2.81
N LEU A 98 -0.49 -8.35 4.10
CA LEU A 98 -1.56 -8.03 5.04
C LEU A 98 -2.33 -6.78 4.62
N LEU A 99 -1.63 -5.72 4.22
CA LEU A 99 -2.26 -4.49 3.74
C LEU A 99 -3.00 -4.71 2.41
N GLY A 100 -2.39 -5.42 1.45
CA GLY A 100 -3.01 -5.72 0.17
C GLY A 100 -4.32 -6.50 0.31
N ILE A 101 -4.29 -7.59 1.08
CA ILE A 101 -5.47 -8.41 1.39
C ILE A 101 -6.49 -7.59 2.19
N GLY A 102 -6.03 -6.79 3.15
CA GLY A 102 -6.88 -5.90 3.95
C GLY A 102 -7.67 -4.92 3.09
N PHE A 103 -7.01 -4.16 2.21
CA PHE A 103 -7.68 -3.22 1.30
C PHE A 103 -8.62 -3.92 0.32
N TYR A 104 -8.24 -5.09 -0.19
CA TYR A 104 -9.10 -5.88 -1.07
C TYR A 104 -10.36 -6.40 -0.36
N SER A 105 -10.27 -6.71 0.94
CA SER A 105 -11.35 -7.37 1.70
C SER A 105 -12.36 -6.40 2.33
N ILE A 106 -12.11 -5.08 2.40
CA ILE A 106 -13.00 -4.13 3.09
C ILE A 106 -14.25 -3.83 2.23
N PRO A 107 -15.47 -4.19 2.70
CA PRO A 107 -16.71 -3.93 1.96
C PRO A 107 -17.15 -2.46 2.00
N LYS A 108 -16.62 -1.65 2.91
CA LYS A 108 -17.00 -0.23 3.06
C LYS A 108 -16.38 0.71 2.01
N LEU A 109 -15.32 0.29 1.32
CA LEU A 109 -14.78 1.01 0.15
C LEU A 109 -15.74 0.98 -1.06
N ARG A 110 -16.94 0.42 -0.92
CA ARG A 110 -17.92 0.21 -1.98
C ARG A 110 -18.82 1.42 -2.28
N GLY A 111 -18.93 2.39 -1.37
CA GLY A 111 -19.79 3.59 -1.51
C GLY A 111 -19.07 4.84 -2.04
N GLU A 112 -17.83 5.10 -1.60
CA GLU A 112 -16.97 6.22 -2.04
C GLU A 112 -15.71 5.72 -2.77
N ALA A 113 -15.90 4.75 -3.67
CA ALA A 113 -14.85 3.85 -4.13
C ALA A 113 -13.59 4.53 -4.71
N THR A 114 -13.73 5.66 -5.40
CA THR A 114 -12.60 6.30 -6.08
C THR A 114 -11.61 6.95 -5.12
N GLN A 115 -12.08 7.68 -4.10
CA GLN A 115 -11.20 8.33 -3.12
C GLN A 115 -10.51 7.29 -2.24
N ALA A 116 -11.24 6.26 -1.86
CA ALA A 116 -10.74 5.16 -1.05
C ALA A 116 -9.64 4.36 -1.77
N VAL A 117 -9.85 4.04 -3.06
CA VAL A 117 -8.82 3.38 -3.90
C VAL A 117 -7.60 4.29 -4.07
N ARG A 118 -7.80 5.60 -4.26
CA ARG A 118 -6.70 6.57 -4.37
C ARG A 118 -5.88 6.64 -3.08
N ALA A 119 -6.54 6.69 -1.92
CA ALA A 119 -5.89 6.67 -0.62
C ALA A 119 -5.08 5.38 -0.41
N ALA A 120 -5.60 4.24 -0.86
CA ALA A 120 -4.90 2.96 -0.78
C ALA A 120 -3.65 2.89 -1.69
N TRP A 121 -3.68 3.52 -2.87
CA TRP A 121 -2.48 3.69 -3.70
C TRP A 121 -1.43 4.62 -3.06
N ILE A 122 -1.86 5.70 -2.42
CA ILE A 122 -0.95 6.58 -1.66
C ILE A 122 -0.33 5.82 -0.49
N CYS A 123 -1.14 5.04 0.23
CA CYS A 123 -0.69 4.16 1.30
C CYS A 123 0.35 3.15 0.78
N TRP A 124 0.11 2.52 -0.37
CA TRP A 124 1.05 1.60 -1.00
C TRP A 124 2.40 2.26 -1.27
N GLY A 125 2.39 3.47 -1.84
CA GLY A 125 3.61 4.23 -2.13
C GLY A 125 4.38 4.58 -0.86
N LEU A 126 3.70 5.14 0.14
CA LEU A 126 4.31 5.53 1.42
C LEU A 126 4.84 4.31 2.19
N TRP A 127 4.09 3.22 2.22
CA TRP A 127 4.49 1.97 2.85
C TRP A 127 5.75 1.39 2.21
N THR A 128 5.73 1.26 0.87
CA THR A 128 6.85 0.69 0.11
C THR A 128 8.11 1.54 0.28
N ALA A 129 7.97 2.87 0.15
CA ALA A 129 9.08 3.80 0.34
C ALA A 129 9.63 3.75 1.78
N GLY A 130 8.75 3.73 2.79
CA GLY A 130 9.14 3.65 4.20
C GLY A 130 9.88 2.35 4.53
N ALA A 131 9.35 1.20 4.09
CA ALA A 131 10.00 -0.09 4.28
C ALA A 131 11.36 -0.15 3.56
N ALA A 132 11.44 0.33 2.31
CA ALA A 132 12.68 0.37 1.54
C ALA A 132 13.73 1.29 2.19
N LEU A 133 13.32 2.48 2.63
CA LEU A 133 14.21 3.45 3.27
C LEU A 133 14.73 2.90 4.60
N ARG A 134 13.85 2.34 5.44
CA ARG A 134 14.24 1.77 6.74
C ARG A 134 15.17 0.57 6.55
N TRP A 135 14.88 -0.30 5.57
CA TRP A 135 15.77 -1.40 5.22
C TRP A 135 17.15 -0.88 4.77
N GLY A 136 17.20 0.03 3.79
CA GLY A 136 18.46 0.59 3.28
C GLY A 136 19.26 1.33 4.34
N ALA A 137 18.59 2.10 5.20
CA ALA A 137 19.21 2.75 6.36
C ALA A 137 19.86 1.75 7.33
N THR A 138 19.26 0.57 7.48
CA THR A 138 19.82 -0.48 8.33
C THR A 138 21.03 -1.15 7.68
N VAL A 139 20.99 -1.40 6.38
CA VAL A 139 22.08 -2.07 5.63
C VAL A 139 23.32 -1.18 5.52
N TYR A 140 23.16 0.06 5.06
CA TYR A 140 24.29 0.91 4.65
C TYR A 140 24.77 1.90 5.72
N LEU A 141 23.92 2.14 6.71
CA LEU A 141 23.85 3.43 7.38
C LEU A 141 23.77 3.24 8.91
N TRP A 142 24.15 2.06 9.41
CA TRP A 142 24.14 1.79 10.86
C TRP A 142 25.11 2.70 11.67
N GLN A 143 26.17 3.22 11.04
CA GLN A 143 27.25 3.92 11.75
C GLN A 143 26.97 5.40 12.10
N TRP A 144 26.01 6.11 11.48
CA TRP A 144 25.83 7.55 11.78
C TRP A 144 25.31 7.84 13.19
N ARG A 145 24.54 6.92 13.78
CA ARG A 145 24.03 7.09 15.16
C ARG A 145 25.15 7.01 16.21
N LEU A 146 26.29 6.40 15.87
CA LEU A 146 27.48 6.38 16.71
C LEU A 146 28.48 7.47 16.31
N LEU A 147 28.66 7.71 15.00
CA LEU A 147 29.58 8.72 14.48
C LEU A 147 29.19 10.15 14.87
N LEU A 148 27.89 10.47 14.96
CA LEU A 148 27.43 11.82 15.35
C LEU A 148 27.74 12.20 16.81
N PRO A 149 27.45 11.36 17.82
CA PRO A 149 27.91 11.63 19.18
C PRO A 149 29.44 11.55 19.31
N LEU A 150 30.10 10.61 18.61
CA LEU A 150 31.57 10.50 18.64
C LEU A 150 32.27 11.72 18.03
N SER A 151 31.75 12.27 16.92
CA SER A 151 32.26 13.51 16.35
C SER A 151 32.07 14.69 17.31
N GLY A 152 30.92 14.78 17.98
CA GLY A 152 30.67 15.81 18.99
C GLY A 152 31.62 15.72 20.20
N ILE A 153 31.94 14.50 20.65
CA ILE A 153 32.92 14.27 21.73
C ILE A 153 34.33 14.65 21.28
N LEU A 154 34.74 14.26 20.06
CA LEU A 154 36.05 14.61 19.50
C LEU A 154 36.21 16.12 19.26
N ASP A 155 35.14 16.83 18.91
CA ASP A 155 35.15 18.29 18.79
C ASP A 155 35.26 18.96 20.17
N SER A 156 34.64 18.36 21.19
CA SER A 156 34.72 18.85 22.58
C SER A 156 36.09 18.59 23.22
N ALA A 157 36.85 17.61 22.72
CA ALA A 157 38.20 17.27 23.20
C ALA A 157 39.32 18.14 22.61
N ARG A 158 38.98 19.09 21.74
CA ARG A 158 39.92 20.06 21.15
C ARG A 158 40.02 21.37 21.95
N PHE A 159 39.33 21.48 23.08
CA PHE A 159 39.40 22.62 24.00
C PHE A 159 40.08 22.23 25.32
#